data_AF-A0AAX2H8J3-F1
#
_entry.id   AF-A0AAX2H8J3-F1
#
_cell.length_a   1.000
_cell.length_b   1.000
_cell.length_c   1.000
_cell.angle_alpha   90.00
_cell.angle_beta   90.00
_cell.angle_gamma   90.00
#
_symmetry.space_group_name_H-M   'P 1'
#
loop_
_entity.id
_entity.type
_entity.pdbx_description
1 polymer ?
#
loop_
_entity_poly.entity_id
_entity_poly.type
_entity_poly.pdbx_seq_one_letter_code
_entity_poly.pdbx_strand_id
1 'polypeptide(L)'
;MNTPADANAVHDVVADEDVLFASRALDIRMLGGRAIGLFENHFIDLATAIAGPASAPRNGKGHDLRRENLCRLVYTLGGHGEIAQIPVDYGRVKLKLPDLQPAAHSTDDLLGQAIRIDGASRFAYLPLNMAHDIANISLDSTHTPQTLLTLSHWPANRTPQAYKANLSTQSALRYMAQARDFPDARIVTSDHFDLDGLASIYAFLAPEHAQRHAPLLIEVARLGDYARGTSRHALQVAFSLNHLAERTHTYAGVNESRQLLSTFGTLLPLVEDVIENTERYAQAYQGQWQLLERTEALMNDPQRVLEEYPDIDLAVFTLPPRPASRADRETPYHGLSAISFHNRTRCGVLAIIDGPFIEIRQRYESWVERVSCKMRGRCDLAIFQHALQAQEQGTAQWRYDGVQWIMPALKVKPGGNSDFSAQRVLDELKQFLHVAPIAWHTP
;
A
#
# COMPACT_ATOMS: atom_id res chain seq x y z
N MET A 1 -10.44 18.43 38.69
CA MET A 1 -9.55 19.17 37.78
C MET A 1 -8.34 18.30 37.52
N ASN A 2 -8.42 17.46 36.48
CA ASN A 2 -7.27 16.73 35.96
C ASN A 2 -7.06 17.29 34.55
N THR A 3 -5.93 17.95 34.35
CA THR A 3 -5.44 18.39 33.04
C THR A 3 -5.20 17.18 32.14
N PRO A 4 -5.60 17.20 30.85
CA PRO A 4 -5.19 16.20 29.89
C PRO A 4 -3.78 16.55 29.39
N ALA A 5 -2.78 16.18 30.17
CA ALA A 5 -1.45 15.88 29.66
C ALA A 5 -1.41 14.37 29.38
N ASP A 6 -0.63 13.97 28.38
CA ASP A 6 -0.31 12.58 27.99
C ASP A 6 -1.19 11.90 26.93
N ALA A 7 -1.32 12.53 25.76
CA ALA A 7 -1.61 11.83 24.49
C ALA A 7 -0.47 11.91 23.45
N ASN A 8 0.68 12.52 23.78
CA ASN A 8 1.85 12.68 22.89
C ASN A 8 3.08 11.90 23.38
N ALA A 9 2.96 10.58 23.55
CA ALA A 9 4.10 9.72 23.87
C ALA A 9 4.48 8.82 22.69
N VAL A 10 5.18 9.37 21.69
CA VAL A 10 6.14 8.63 20.85
C VAL A 10 7.31 9.57 20.47
N HIS A 11 8.19 9.87 21.42
CA HIS A 11 9.52 10.44 21.16
C HIS A 11 10.61 9.43 21.58
N ASP A 12 10.45 8.15 21.19
CA ASP A 12 11.46 7.11 21.42
C ASP A 12 12.47 6.99 20.26
N VAL A 13 12.26 7.72 19.16
CA VAL A 13 13.21 7.74 18.04
C VAL A 13 14.38 8.66 18.38
N VAL A 14 15.58 8.08 18.44
CA VAL A 14 16.84 8.77 18.71
C VAL A 14 17.58 8.92 17.38
N ALA A 15 17.90 10.15 17.00
CA ALA A 15 18.64 10.47 15.78
C ALA A 15 19.60 11.64 16.02
N ASP A 16 20.50 11.90 15.07
CA ASP A 16 21.37 13.08 15.09
C ASP A 16 20.54 14.39 14.98
N GLU A 17 21.04 15.49 15.55
CA GLU A 17 20.29 16.77 15.62
C GLU A 17 19.81 17.29 14.27
N ASP A 18 20.62 17.15 13.22
CA ASP A 18 20.27 17.58 11.86
C ASP A 18 19.12 16.75 11.28
N VAL A 19 19.06 15.45 11.60
CA VAL A 19 17.97 14.55 11.20
C VAL A 19 16.69 14.93 11.93
N LEU A 20 16.75 15.16 13.24
CA LEU A 20 15.59 15.61 14.03
C LEU A 20 15.06 16.95 13.52
N PHE A 21 15.95 17.89 13.21
CA PHE A 21 15.56 19.18 12.65
C PHE A 21 14.89 19.05 11.29
N ALA A 22 15.44 18.22 10.39
CA ALA A 22 14.91 18.04 9.04
C ALA A 22 13.60 17.23 9.01
N SER A 23 13.39 16.34 9.98
CA SER A 23 12.18 15.50 10.10
C SER A 23 11.07 16.11 10.95
N ARG A 24 11.22 17.34 11.45
CA ARG A 24 10.25 17.99 12.37
C ARG A 24 8.81 18.13 11.84
N ALA A 25 8.64 18.12 10.51
CA ALA A 25 7.34 18.21 9.86
C ALA A 25 6.70 16.83 9.62
N LEU A 26 7.42 15.75 9.91
CA LEU A 26 6.94 14.38 9.79
C LEU A 26 6.23 13.96 11.07
N ASP A 27 5.11 13.27 10.93
CA ASP A 27 4.58 12.46 12.02
C ASP A 27 5.37 11.14 12.06
N ILE A 28 6.24 10.98 13.05
CA ILE A 28 7.12 9.83 13.17
C ILE A 28 6.42 8.73 13.97
N ARG A 29 6.32 7.54 13.38
CA ARG A 29 5.71 6.36 14.00
C ARG A 29 6.64 5.16 13.92
N MET A 30 6.45 4.23 14.84
CA MET A 30 7.06 2.91 14.75
C MET A 30 6.12 1.97 14.00
N LEU A 31 6.55 1.50 12.83
CA LEU A 31 5.87 0.47 12.06
C LEU A 31 6.73 -0.80 12.04
N GLY A 32 6.23 -1.84 12.71
CA GLY A 32 6.82 -3.17 12.66
C GLY A 32 8.29 -3.23 13.03
N GLY A 33 8.70 -2.39 13.99
CA GLY A 33 10.08 -2.28 14.44
C GLY A 33 10.95 -1.35 13.59
N ARG A 34 10.39 -0.53 12.69
CA ARG A 34 11.11 0.53 11.97
C ARG A 34 10.47 1.89 12.19
N ALA A 35 11.30 2.92 12.28
CA ALA A 35 10.83 4.30 12.36
C ALA A 35 10.49 4.84 10.96
N ILE A 36 9.23 5.22 10.78
CA ILE A 36 8.67 5.74 9.54
C ILE A 36 8.20 7.17 9.80
N GLY A 37 8.56 8.09 8.91
CA GLY A 37 7.96 9.42 8.86
C GLY A 37 6.74 9.44 7.94
N LEU A 38 5.67 10.08 8.36
CA LEU A 38 4.44 10.27 7.58
C LEU A 38 4.27 11.74 7.24
N PHE A 39 3.96 12.03 5.98
CA PHE A 39 3.60 13.37 5.51
C PHE A 39 2.69 13.29 4.29
N GLU A 40 1.50 13.90 4.33
CA GLU A 40 0.57 13.95 3.19
C GLU A 40 0.47 12.59 2.45
N ASN A 41 0.17 11.53 3.20
CA ASN A 41 0.10 10.14 2.72
C ASN A 41 1.42 9.48 2.23
N HIS A 42 2.56 10.15 2.37
CA HIS A 42 3.85 9.57 2.03
C HIS A 42 4.49 8.89 3.24
N PHE A 43 4.77 7.59 3.09
CA PHE A 43 5.53 6.80 4.05
C PHE A 43 7.01 6.90 3.72
N ILE A 44 7.81 7.38 4.67
CA ILE A 44 9.25 7.59 4.52
C ILE A 44 9.98 6.67 5.49
N ASP A 45 10.66 5.64 4.98
CA ASP A 45 11.55 4.82 5.81
C ASP A 45 12.79 5.64 6.22
N LEU A 46 12.84 6.06 7.49
CA LEU A 46 13.83 7.03 7.95
C LEU A 46 15.25 6.44 7.91
N ALA A 47 15.42 5.13 8.15
CA ALA A 47 16.72 4.48 7.99
C ALA A 47 17.21 4.58 6.54
N THR A 48 16.32 4.38 5.56
CA THR A 48 16.63 4.57 4.13
C THR A 48 16.88 6.05 3.79
N ALA A 49 16.12 6.97 4.37
CA ALA A 49 16.32 8.41 4.15
C ALA A 49 17.70 8.88 4.64
N ILE A 50 18.18 8.35 5.77
CA ILE A 50 19.44 8.75 6.42
C ILE A 50 20.65 8.05 5.79
N ALA A 51 20.56 6.73 5.59
CA ALA A 51 21.70 5.88 5.22
C ALA A 51 21.58 5.26 3.81
N GLY A 52 20.48 5.48 3.10
CA GLY A 52 20.18 4.92 1.78
C GLY A 52 19.51 3.53 1.84
N PRO A 53 19.11 2.95 0.69
CA PRO A 53 18.38 1.67 0.64
C PRO A 53 19.14 0.50 1.26
N ALA A 54 18.46 -0.54 1.74
CA ALA A 54 19.11 -1.68 2.42
C ALA A 54 19.88 -1.30 3.70
N SER A 55 19.43 -0.27 4.41
CA SER A 55 20.02 0.15 5.69
C SER A 55 19.19 -0.31 6.89
N ALA A 56 19.88 -0.62 7.99
CA ALA A 56 19.27 -1.01 9.25
C ALA A 56 20.14 -0.61 10.46
N PRO A 57 19.52 -0.46 11.66
CA PRO A 57 20.25 -0.33 12.92
C PRO A 57 21.06 -1.59 13.26
N ARG A 58 22.34 -1.43 13.60
CA ARG A 58 23.27 -2.50 14.00
C ARG A 58 22.80 -3.24 15.24
N ASN A 59 22.27 -2.49 16.20
CA ASN A 59 21.75 -3.03 17.46
C ASN A 59 20.35 -3.66 17.35
N GLY A 60 19.76 -3.70 16.14
CA GLY A 60 18.40 -4.20 15.91
C GLY A 60 17.28 -3.31 16.47
N LYS A 61 17.62 -2.15 17.06
CA LYS A 61 16.65 -1.22 17.64
C LYS A 61 16.22 -0.21 16.58
N GLY A 62 15.06 -0.44 15.98
CA GLY A 62 14.46 0.41 14.94
C GLY A 62 14.30 1.89 15.23
N HIS A 63 14.25 2.25 16.51
CA HIS A 63 14.10 3.62 16.96
C HIS A 63 15.44 4.36 17.06
N ASP A 64 16.57 3.66 17.08
CA ASP A 64 17.90 4.26 17.19
C ASP A 64 18.51 4.48 15.79
N LEU A 65 18.24 5.66 15.23
CA LEU A 65 18.60 6.08 13.88
C LEU A 65 19.86 6.95 13.81
N ARG A 66 20.64 7.04 14.90
CA ARG A 66 21.93 7.76 14.89
C ARG A 66 22.84 7.15 13.84
N ARG A 67 23.57 8.00 13.10
CA ARG A 67 24.45 7.55 12.01
C ARG A 67 25.49 6.51 12.44
N GLU A 68 25.99 6.60 13.67
CA GLU A 68 26.91 5.63 14.29
C GLU A 68 26.31 4.22 14.42
N ASN A 69 24.99 4.12 14.58
CA ASN A 69 24.27 2.87 14.77
C ASN A 69 23.73 2.29 13.45
N LEU A 70 23.64 3.06 12.37
CA LEU A 70 23.17 2.55 11.08
C LEU A 70 24.28 1.82 10.31
N CYS A 71 23.90 0.77 9.59
CA CYS A 71 24.75 0.01 8.68
C CYS A 71 24.03 -0.29 7.36
N ARG A 72 24.80 -0.64 6.33
CA ARG A 72 24.26 -1.22 5.09
C ARG A 72 24.31 -2.74 5.22
N LEU A 73 23.18 -3.38 4.91
CA LEU A 73 23.07 -4.82 4.78
C LEU A 73 23.45 -5.24 3.35
N VAL A 74 24.35 -6.21 3.23
CA VAL A 74 24.88 -6.67 1.94
C VAL A 74 24.73 -8.17 1.82
N TYR A 75 24.08 -8.60 0.74
CA TYR A 75 24.01 -9.99 0.31
C TYR A 75 24.99 -10.20 -0.86
N THR A 76 25.65 -11.35 -0.91
CA THR A 76 26.57 -11.71 -2.01
C THR A 76 26.00 -12.91 -2.77
N LEU A 77 25.76 -12.76 -4.07
CA LEU A 77 25.30 -13.86 -4.92
C LEU A 77 26.32 -15.01 -4.89
N GLY A 78 25.84 -16.24 -4.69
CA GLY A 78 26.66 -17.44 -4.53
C GLY A 78 27.38 -17.55 -3.17
N GLY A 79 27.19 -16.60 -2.25
CA GLY A 79 27.91 -16.48 -0.98
C GLY A 79 27.33 -17.29 0.19
N HIS A 80 26.92 -18.55 -0.04
CA HIS A 80 26.34 -19.46 0.97
C HIS A 80 25.13 -18.93 1.77
N GLY A 81 24.51 -17.82 1.35
CA GLY A 81 23.32 -17.28 2.01
C GLY A 81 23.59 -16.36 3.19
N GLU A 82 24.74 -15.67 3.30
CA GLU A 82 25.01 -14.77 4.44
C GLU A 82 24.69 -13.28 4.13
N ILE A 83 24.29 -12.53 5.17
CA ILE A 83 24.11 -11.07 5.10
C ILE A 83 25.15 -10.39 5.99
N ALA A 84 26.01 -9.60 5.38
CA ALA A 84 27.02 -8.80 6.08
C ALA A 84 26.50 -7.41 6.44
N GLN A 85 26.98 -6.86 7.56
CA GLN A 85 26.77 -5.46 7.94
C GLN A 85 28.04 -4.65 7.64
N ILE A 86 27.96 -3.68 6.74
CA ILE A 86 29.08 -2.79 6.43
C ILE A 86 28.81 -1.34 6.88
N PRO A 87 29.86 -0.54 7.16
CA PRO A 87 29.71 0.89 7.45
C PRO A 87 29.06 1.68 6.30
N VAL A 88 28.35 2.75 6.67
CA VAL A 88 27.79 3.71 5.72
C VAL A 88 28.77 4.86 5.52
N ASP A 89 29.10 5.19 4.28
CA ASP A 89 29.91 6.36 3.95
C ASP A 89 29.04 7.62 3.86
N TYR A 90 28.89 8.33 4.98
CA TYR A 90 28.15 9.60 5.06
C TYR A 90 28.85 10.79 4.37
N GLY A 91 30.07 10.61 3.89
CA GLY A 91 30.71 11.54 2.94
C GLY A 91 29.93 11.57 1.62
N ARG A 92 29.48 10.39 1.16
CA ARG A 92 28.75 10.20 -0.11
C ARG A 92 27.23 10.14 0.07
N VAL A 93 26.76 9.51 1.14
CA VAL A 93 25.33 9.40 1.45
C VAL A 93 24.88 10.66 2.19
N LYS A 94 23.85 11.32 1.66
CA LYS A 94 23.22 12.49 2.28
C LYS A 94 21.81 12.15 2.70
N LEU A 95 21.33 12.82 3.75
CA LEU A 95 19.94 12.76 4.19
C LEU A 95 19.04 13.17 3.02
N LYS A 96 18.08 12.31 2.67
CA LYS A 96 17.09 12.54 1.62
C LYS A 96 15.69 12.46 2.22
N LEU A 97 15.15 13.63 2.56
CA LEU A 97 13.73 13.78 2.86
C LEU A 97 13.06 14.49 1.66
N PRO A 98 11.80 14.18 1.35
CA PRO A 98 11.06 14.93 0.35
C PRO A 98 11.01 16.42 0.73
N ASP A 99 10.86 17.30 -0.26
CA ASP A 99 10.67 18.73 0.01
C ASP A 99 9.26 18.94 0.56
N LEU A 100 9.16 19.03 1.89
CA LEU A 100 7.90 19.10 2.60
C LEU A 100 7.48 20.57 2.71
N GLN A 101 6.72 21.05 1.72
CA GLN A 101 5.98 22.29 1.91
C GLN A 101 4.62 21.94 2.50
N PRO A 102 4.28 22.40 3.71
CA PRO A 102 2.93 22.18 4.23
C PRO A 102 1.93 22.77 3.24
N ALA A 103 0.90 22.00 2.87
CA ALA A 103 -0.19 22.50 2.06
C ALA A 103 -0.67 23.86 2.62
N ALA A 104 -0.69 24.88 1.77
CA ALA A 104 -1.18 26.19 2.16
C ALA A 104 -2.62 26.03 2.68
N HIS A 105 -2.87 26.42 3.93
CA HIS A 105 -4.22 26.46 4.49
C HIS A 105 -5.08 27.35 3.58
N SER A 106 -6.03 26.76 2.86
CA SER A 106 -6.99 27.53 2.09
C SER A 106 -8.01 28.15 3.05
N THR A 107 -8.23 29.46 2.90
CA THR A 107 -9.30 30.20 3.58
C THR A 107 -10.66 30.04 2.89
N ASP A 108 -10.79 29.11 1.94
CA ASP A 108 -12.06 28.80 1.28
C ASP A 108 -13.09 28.25 2.29
N ASP A 109 -14.38 28.37 1.96
CA ASP A 109 -15.44 27.68 2.69
C ASP A 109 -15.31 26.16 2.49
N LEU A 110 -14.48 25.51 3.32
CA LEU A 110 -14.19 24.08 3.26
C LEU A 110 -15.44 23.25 3.57
N LEU A 111 -16.30 23.71 4.48
CA LEU A 111 -17.54 23.00 4.83
C LEU A 111 -18.56 23.08 3.69
N GLY A 112 -18.61 24.20 2.96
CA GLY A 112 -19.42 24.34 1.75
C GLY A 112 -18.97 23.42 0.60
N GLN A 113 -17.74 22.93 0.63
CA GLN A 113 -17.19 21.97 -0.34
C GLN A 113 -17.39 20.51 0.06
N ALA A 114 -17.85 20.24 1.28
CA ALA A 114 -17.98 18.88 1.79
C ALA A 114 -19.04 18.09 0.99
N ILE A 115 -18.66 16.91 0.52
CA ILE A 115 -19.53 16.09 -0.34
C ILE A 115 -20.58 15.38 0.50
N ARG A 116 -21.83 15.48 0.07
CA ARG A 116 -22.98 14.77 0.63
C ARG A 116 -23.65 13.97 -0.48
N ILE A 117 -24.11 12.77 -0.15
CA ILE A 117 -24.92 11.95 -1.07
C ILE A 117 -26.37 12.44 -1.06
N ASP A 118 -26.88 12.85 0.10
CA ASP A 118 -28.18 13.50 0.24
C ASP A 118 -28.19 14.50 1.42
N GLY A 119 -29.28 15.26 1.54
CA GLY A 119 -29.47 16.25 2.60
C GLY A 119 -29.80 15.65 3.98
N ALA A 120 -30.13 14.36 4.06
CA ALA A 120 -30.45 13.66 5.30
C ALA A 120 -29.19 13.04 5.95
N SER A 121 -28.12 12.86 5.18
CA SER A 121 -26.89 12.26 5.64
C SER A 121 -26.28 13.06 6.79
N ARG A 122 -26.01 12.35 7.90
CA ARG A 122 -25.38 12.94 9.08
C ARG A 122 -23.96 13.45 8.79
N PHE A 123 -23.26 12.78 7.88
CA PHE A 123 -21.86 13.03 7.60
C PHE A 123 -21.69 13.65 6.22
N ALA A 124 -20.53 14.30 6.02
CA ALA A 124 -20.07 14.76 4.72
C ALA A 124 -18.59 14.39 4.56
N TYR A 125 -18.13 14.23 3.32
CA TYR A 125 -16.75 13.87 3.04
C TYR A 125 -15.89 15.09 2.69
N LEU A 126 -14.68 15.14 3.23
CA LEU A 126 -13.59 16.02 2.80
C LEU A 126 -12.26 15.24 2.79
N PRO A 127 -11.34 15.51 1.85
CA PRO A 127 -9.97 14.97 1.88
C PRO A 127 -9.22 15.35 3.17
N LEU A 128 -8.31 14.49 3.64
CA LEU A 128 -7.65 14.64 4.95
C LEU A 128 -6.96 15.99 5.12
N ASN A 129 -6.21 16.44 4.12
CA ASN A 129 -5.50 17.72 4.19
C ASN A 129 -6.47 18.91 4.23
N MET A 130 -7.68 18.78 3.66
CA MET A 130 -8.73 19.80 3.76
C MET A 130 -9.49 19.72 5.09
N ALA A 131 -9.49 18.56 5.74
CA ALA A 131 -10.11 18.34 7.05
C ALA A 131 -9.12 18.49 8.22
N HIS A 132 -7.89 18.91 7.97
CA HIS A 132 -6.80 18.89 8.96
C HIS A 132 -7.19 19.57 10.28
N ASP A 133 -7.78 20.76 10.20
CA ASP A 133 -8.16 21.57 11.36
C ASP A 133 -9.64 21.39 11.77
N ILE A 134 -10.33 20.39 11.21
CA ILE A 134 -11.76 20.11 11.45
C ILE A 134 -11.88 18.78 12.18
N ALA A 135 -12.73 18.74 13.21
CA ALA A 135 -13.07 17.49 13.90
C ALA A 135 -13.63 16.45 12.92
N ASN A 136 -12.92 15.34 12.76
CA ASN A 136 -13.18 14.36 11.71
C ASN A 136 -13.14 12.90 12.20
N ILE A 137 -13.67 12.01 11.37
CA ILE A 137 -13.48 10.57 11.45
C ILE A 137 -12.64 10.15 10.24
N SER A 138 -11.45 9.62 10.51
CA SER A 138 -10.56 9.10 9.48
C SER A 138 -10.98 7.67 9.11
N LEU A 139 -11.21 7.46 7.81
CA LEU A 139 -11.62 6.20 7.21
C LEU A 139 -10.58 5.82 6.18
N ASP A 140 -9.97 4.66 6.37
CA ASP A 140 -8.92 4.17 5.49
C ASP A 140 -7.83 5.20 5.20
N SER A 141 -7.23 5.74 6.25
CA SER A 141 -6.18 6.76 6.13
C SER A 141 -5.39 6.88 7.42
N THR A 142 -4.40 7.76 7.42
CA THR A 142 -3.82 8.26 8.66
C THR A 142 -4.75 9.24 9.39
N HIS A 143 -4.37 9.63 10.62
CA HIS A 143 -5.09 10.57 11.49
C HIS A 143 -4.34 11.89 11.68
N THR A 144 -5.08 12.97 11.96
CA THR A 144 -4.56 14.28 12.40
C THR A 144 -4.85 14.49 13.88
N PRO A 145 -4.33 15.55 14.54
CA PRO A 145 -4.70 15.87 15.92
C PRO A 145 -6.20 16.10 16.14
N GLN A 146 -6.96 16.43 15.09
CA GLN A 146 -8.40 16.69 15.10
C GLN A 146 -9.23 15.42 14.80
N THR A 147 -8.60 14.32 14.44
CA THR A 147 -9.28 13.05 14.22
C THR A 147 -9.78 12.47 15.55
N LEU A 148 -11.10 12.36 15.69
CA LEU A 148 -11.75 11.85 16.90
C LEU A 148 -11.93 10.32 16.88
N LEU A 149 -11.92 9.72 15.70
CA LEU A 149 -12.02 8.28 15.48
C LEU A 149 -11.26 7.91 14.21
N THR A 150 -10.53 6.80 14.26
CA THR A 150 -9.89 6.18 13.09
C THR A 150 -10.51 4.81 12.87
N LEU A 151 -10.85 4.49 11.62
CA LEU A 151 -11.25 3.16 11.17
C LEU A 151 -10.43 2.80 9.93
N SER A 152 -9.23 2.30 10.19
CA SER A 152 -8.25 1.88 9.18
C SER A 152 -7.58 0.56 9.58
N HIS A 153 -7.10 -0.19 8.60
CA HIS A 153 -6.20 -1.34 8.80
C HIS A 153 -4.72 -1.00 8.57
N TRP A 154 -4.39 0.26 8.29
CA TRP A 154 -3.01 0.67 8.04
C TRP A 154 -2.10 0.47 9.24
N PRO A 155 -0.80 0.27 9.02
CA PRO A 155 0.23 0.46 10.03
C PRO A 155 -0.05 1.51 11.12
N ALA A 156 -0.01 1.10 12.39
CA ALA A 156 -0.12 1.99 13.54
C ALA A 156 -1.42 2.83 13.57
N ASN A 157 -2.50 2.32 12.98
CA ASN A 157 -3.83 2.91 13.08
C ASN A 157 -4.32 2.94 14.54
N ARG A 158 -5.30 3.83 14.81
CA ARG A 158 -5.97 3.96 16.11
C ARG A 158 -7.36 3.32 16.14
N THR A 159 -7.61 2.32 15.28
CA THR A 159 -8.90 1.64 15.20
C THR A 159 -9.21 0.93 16.51
N PRO A 160 -10.35 1.22 17.18
CA PRO A 160 -10.70 0.56 18.41
C PRO A 160 -10.81 -0.96 18.22
N GLN A 161 -10.26 -1.73 19.17
CA GLN A 161 -10.13 -3.19 19.06
C GLN A 161 -11.46 -3.90 18.77
N ALA A 162 -12.58 -3.38 19.30
CA ALA A 162 -13.91 -3.95 19.08
C ALA A 162 -14.35 -3.92 17.60
N TYR A 163 -13.85 -2.97 16.81
CA TYR A 163 -14.24 -2.77 15.42
C TYR A 163 -13.18 -3.26 14.43
N LYS A 164 -11.95 -3.43 14.89
CA LYS A 164 -10.78 -3.77 14.05
C LYS A 164 -11.03 -4.99 13.17
N ALA A 165 -10.73 -4.83 11.88
CA ALA A 165 -10.90 -5.85 10.86
C ALA A 165 -9.71 -5.84 9.88
N ASN A 166 -9.70 -6.78 8.94
CA ASN A 166 -8.64 -6.82 7.90
C ASN A 166 -8.83 -5.76 6.81
N LEU A 167 -9.97 -5.06 6.79
CA LEU A 167 -10.32 -4.03 5.81
C LEU A 167 -10.91 -2.85 6.58
N SER A 168 -10.61 -1.65 6.14
CA SER A 168 -11.14 -0.39 6.67
C SER A 168 -12.67 -0.33 6.51
N THR A 169 -13.21 -0.77 5.36
CA THR A 169 -14.66 -0.94 5.11
C THR A 169 -15.31 -1.87 6.10
N GLN A 170 -14.68 -3.01 6.40
CA GLN A 170 -15.23 -3.94 7.37
C GLN A 170 -15.23 -3.35 8.78
N SER A 171 -14.21 -2.54 9.12
CA SER A 171 -14.17 -1.80 10.39
C SER A 171 -15.25 -0.72 10.46
N ALA A 172 -15.46 0.02 9.37
CA ALA A 172 -16.51 1.04 9.22
C ALA A 172 -17.91 0.45 9.36
N LEU A 173 -18.23 -0.63 8.63
CA LEU A 173 -19.53 -1.30 8.72
C LEU A 173 -19.80 -1.86 10.13
N ARG A 174 -18.78 -2.44 10.79
CA ARG A 174 -18.91 -2.90 12.18
C ARG A 174 -19.20 -1.75 13.13
N TYR A 175 -18.48 -0.64 13.00
CA TYR A 175 -18.70 0.55 13.80
C TYR A 175 -20.14 1.07 13.61
N MET A 176 -20.57 1.27 12.37
CA MET A 176 -21.92 1.76 12.05
C MET A 176 -23.04 0.85 12.56
N ALA A 177 -22.82 -0.47 12.60
CA ALA A 177 -23.81 -1.42 13.10
C ALA A 177 -23.87 -1.52 14.64
N GLN A 178 -22.79 -1.18 15.35
CA GLN A 178 -22.64 -1.51 16.78
C GLN A 178 -22.51 -0.28 17.69
N ALA A 179 -22.02 0.85 17.16
CA ALA A 179 -21.81 2.05 17.94
C ALA A 179 -23.16 2.62 18.44
N ARG A 180 -23.21 2.92 19.74
CA ARG A 180 -24.36 3.59 20.36
C ARG A 180 -24.15 5.09 20.45
N ASP A 181 -22.90 5.48 20.69
CA ASP A 181 -22.45 6.86 20.76
C ASP A 181 -21.44 7.11 19.64
N PHE A 182 -21.59 8.25 19.00
CA PHE A 182 -20.73 8.70 17.91
C PHE A 182 -19.91 9.90 18.37
N PRO A 183 -18.64 10.03 17.96
CA PRO A 183 -17.87 11.22 18.24
C PRO A 183 -18.57 12.46 17.68
N ASP A 184 -18.30 13.62 18.25
CA ASP A 184 -18.85 14.88 17.74
C ASP A 184 -18.08 15.38 16.52
N ALA A 185 -18.14 14.57 15.47
CA ALA A 185 -17.64 14.85 14.14
C ALA A 185 -18.82 14.80 13.15
N ARG A 186 -18.73 15.62 12.10
CA ARG A 186 -19.65 15.63 10.96
C ARG A 186 -18.92 15.38 9.64
N ILE A 187 -17.59 15.39 9.66
CA ILE A 187 -16.75 15.14 8.50
C ILE A 187 -16.14 13.74 8.63
N VAL A 188 -16.25 12.96 7.56
CA VAL A 188 -15.46 11.76 7.33
C VAL A 188 -14.38 12.07 6.31
N THR A 189 -13.24 11.41 6.40
CA THR A 189 -12.08 11.78 5.60
C THR A 189 -11.20 10.59 5.25
N SER A 190 -10.47 10.72 4.13
CA SER A 190 -9.39 9.82 3.71
C SER A 190 -8.29 10.66 3.03
N ASP A 191 -7.06 10.14 2.99
CA ASP A 191 -5.87 10.76 2.39
C ASP A 191 -5.52 10.20 1.00
N HIS A 192 -6.30 9.23 0.51
CA HIS A 192 -6.14 8.66 -0.82
C HIS A 192 -7.46 8.11 -1.35
N PHE A 193 -7.40 7.59 -2.58
CA PHE A 193 -8.51 6.89 -3.20
C PHE A 193 -8.11 5.45 -3.50
N ASP A 194 -8.90 4.53 -2.98
CA ASP A 194 -9.07 3.17 -3.48
C ASP A 194 -10.50 2.69 -3.16
N LEU A 195 -10.77 1.40 -3.40
CA LEU A 195 -12.09 0.83 -3.18
C LEU A 195 -12.40 0.56 -1.70
N ASP A 196 -11.41 0.38 -0.82
CA ASP A 196 -11.63 0.22 0.61
C ASP A 196 -11.95 1.58 1.27
N GLY A 197 -11.24 2.63 0.87
CA GLY A 197 -11.54 4.02 1.22
C GLY A 197 -12.91 4.47 0.72
N LEU A 198 -13.25 4.18 -0.54
CA LEU A 198 -14.56 4.52 -1.10
C LEU A 198 -15.71 3.83 -0.35
N ALA A 199 -15.62 2.52 -0.13
CA ALA A 199 -16.67 1.76 0.53
C ALA A 199 -16.79 2.10 2.03
N SER A 200 -15.67 2.40 2.70
CA SER A 200 -15.69 2.84 4.11
C SER A 200 -16.35 4.21 4.27
N ILE A 201 -16.05 5.19 3.41
CA ILE A 201 -16.72 6.50 3.38
C ILE A 201 -18.20 6.36 3.05
N TYR A 202 -18.54 5.54 2.04
CA TYR A 202 -19.93 5.28 1.68
C TYR A 202 -20.74 4.70 2.85
N ALA A 203 -20.15 3.85 3.69
CA ALA A 203 -20.81 3.30 4.88
C ALA A 203 -21.27 4.38 5.88
N PHE A 204 -20.61 5.54 5.93
CA PHE A 204 -21.03 6.67 6.76
C PHE A 204 -22.02 7.59 6.06
N LEU A 205 -21.89 7.77 4.74
CA LEU A 205 -22.74 8.69 3.99
C LEU A 205 -24.12 8.08 3.67
N ALA A 206 -24.22 6.77 3.48
CA ALA A 206 -25.44 6.03 3.16
C ALA A 206 -25.58 4.74 4.01
N PRO A 207 -25.69 4.84 5.35
CA PRO A 207 -25.52 3.71 6.27
C PRO A 207 -26.54 2.58 6.07
N GLU A 208 -27.80 2.90 5.81
CA GLU A 208 -28.83 1.87 5.62
C GLU A 208 -28.59 1.03 4.35
N HIS A 209 -28.24 1.69 3.25
CA HIS A 209 -27.91 1.02 1.99
C HIS A 209 -26.63 0.20 2.13
N ALA A 210 -25.59 0.81 2.68
CA ALA A 210 -24.31 0.16 2.89
C ALA A 210 -24.44 -1.07 3.81
N GLN A 211 -25.26 -1.00 4.87
CA GLN A 211 -25.49 -2.12 5.76
C GLN A 211 -26.27 -3.26 5.08
N ARG A 212 -27.23 -2.94 4.20
CA ARG A 212 -27.97 -3.91 3.39
C ARG A 212 -27.04 -4.66 2.42
N HIS A 213 -26.04 -3.96 1.88
CA HIS A 213 -25.07 -4.49 0.91
C HIS A 213 -23.69 -4.79 1.52
N ALA A 214 -23.60 -4.91 2.85
CA ALA A 214 -22.34 -5.07 3.56
C ALA A 214 -21.45 -6.23 3.02
N PRO A 215 -21.98 -7.43 2.72
CA PRO A 215 -21.15 -8.51 2.15
C PRO A 215 -20.53 -8.14 0.80
N LEU A 216 -21.25 -7.42 -0.05
CA LEU A 216 -20.76 -6.99 -1.36
C LEU A 216 -19.68 -5.92 -1.22
N LEU A 217 -19.93 -4.89 -0.42
CA LEU A 217 -18.97 -3.80 -0.17
C LEU A 217 -17.65 -4.32 0.42
N ILE A 218 -17.72 -5.33 1.30
CA ILE A 218 -16.52 -5.99 1.84
C ILE A 218 -15.73 -6.71 0.73
N GLU A 219 -16.41 -7.38 -0.21
CA GLU A 219 -15.72 -8.03 -1.33
C GLU A 219 -15.17 -7.03 -2.34
N VAL A 220 -15.83 -5.88 -2.55
CA VAL A 220 -15.32 -4.77 -3.37
C VAL A 220 -14.05 -4.17 -2.74
N ALA A 221 -14.08 -3.89 -1.43
CA ALA A 221 -12.90 -3.46 -0.68
C ALA A 221 -11.75 -4.47 -0.77
N ARG A 222 -12.05 -5.77 -0.60
CA ARG A 222 -11.07 -6.86 -0.74
C ARG A 222 -10.41 -6.88 -2.13
N LEU A 223 -11.19 -6.61 -3.18
CA LEU A 223 -10.68 -6.52 -4.55
C LEU A 223 -9.80 -5.28 -4.75
N GLY A 224 -10.07 -4.18 -4.05
CA GLY A 224 -9.21 -2.99 -4.03
C GLY A 224 -7.83 -3.27 -3.46
N ASP A 225 -7.75 -3.63 -2.18
CA ASP A 225 -6.45 -3.75 -1.48
C ASP A 225 -5.70 -5.03 -1.82
N TYR A 226 -6.41 -6.15 -1.83
CA TYR A 226 -5.78 -7.46 -1.92
C TYR A 226 -5.79 -8.00 -3.34
N ALA A 227 -6.45 -7.31 -4.28
CA ALA A 227 -6.71 -7.81 -5.62
C ALA A 227 -7.17 -9.28 -5.56
N ARG A 228 -8.13 -9.62 -4.70
CA ARG A 228 -8.52 -11.00 -4.44
C ARG A 228 -10.02 -11.13 -4.30
N GLY A 229 -10.58 -12.13 -4.98
CA GLY A 229 -12.01 -12.40 -4.99
C GLY A 229 -12.45 -13.10 -6.27
N THR A 230 -13.62 -13.73 -6.22
CA THR A 230 -14.20 -14.46 -7.36
C THR A 230 -15.67 -14.12 -7.61
N SER A 231 -16.27 -13.29 -6.75
CA SER A 231 -17.65 -12.85 -6.93
C SER A 231 -17.77 -12.03 -8.22
N ARG A 232 -18.51 -12.57 -9.20
CA ARG A 232 -18.77 -11.89 -10.48
C ARG A 232 -19.32 -10.48 -10.26
N HIS A 233 -20.31 -10.35 -9.38
CA HIS A 233 -20.94 -9.06 -9.11
C HIS A 233 -19.95 -8.07 -8.47
N ALA A 234 -19.17 -8.50 -7.48
CA ALA A 234 -18.16 -7.64 -6.85
C ALA A 234 -17.07 -7.21 -7.85
N LEU A 235 -16.63 -8.11 -8.73
CA LEU A 235 -15.68 -7.80 -9.80
C LEU A 235 -16.23 -6.74 -10.76
N GLN A 236 -17.48 -6.89 -11.20
CA GLN A 236 -18.13 -5.91 -12.08
C GLN A 236 -18.23 -4.54 -11.41
N VAL A 237 -18.67 -4.49 -10.14
CA VAL A 237 -18.75 -3.25 -9.36
C VAL A 237 -17.36 -2.61 -9.19
N ALA A 238 -16.36 -3.39 -8.75
CA ALA A 238 -14.99 -2.91 -8.53
C ALA A 238 -14.37 -2.35 -9.82
N PHE A 239 -14.50 -3.07 -10.93
CA PHE A 239 -13.99 -2.62 -12.23
C PHE A 239 -14.72 -1.37 -12.74
N SER A 240 -16.04 -1.29 -12.56
CA SER A 240 -16.81 -0.09 -12.91
C SER A 240 -16.36 1.12 -12.09
N LEU A 241 -16.24 1.00 -10.77
CA LEU A 241 -15.82 2.09 -9.88
C LEU A 241 -14.39 2.55 -10.19
N ASN A 242 -13.44 1.62 -10.36
CA ASN A 242 -12.08 1.97 -10.76
C ASN A 242 -12.03 2.69 -12.11
N HIS A 243 -12.76 2.19 -13.12
CA HIS A 243 -12.82 2.84 -14.43
C HIS A 243 -13.40 4.27 -14.34
N LEU A 244 -14.46 4.46 -13.54
CA LEU A 244 -15.04 5.79 -13.32
C LEU A 244 -14.06 6.70 -12.56
N ALA A 245 -13.34 6.20 -11.57
CA ALA A 245 -12.31 6.94 -10.85
C ALA A 245 -11.19 7.41 -11.79
N GLU A 246 -10.70 6.51 -12.65
CA GLU A 246 -9.65 6.82 -13.63
C GLU A 246 -10.02 7.99 -14.53
N ARG A 247 -11.30 8.14 -14.87
CA ARG A 247 -11.81 9.24 -15.70
C ARG A 247 -11.87 10.59 -14.99
N THR A 248 -11.73 10.60 -13.66
CA THR A 248 -11.65 11.84 -12.88
C THR A 248 -10.22 12.38 -12.78
N HIS A 249 -9.20 11.59 -13.14
CA HIS A 249 -7.82 12.02 -13.06
C HIS A 249 -7.51 13.13 -14.06
N THR A 250 -7.01 14.24 -13.55
CA THR A 250 -6.51 15.35 -14.36
C THR A 250 -4.99 15.26 -14.45
N TYR A 251 -4.46 15.13 -15.67
CA TYR A 251 -3.03 14.86 -15.92
C TYR A 251 -2.07 16.04 -15.58
N ALA A 252 -2.54 17.15 -15.01
CA ALA A 252 -1.73 18.35 -14.82
C ALA A 252 -2.05 19.14 -13.54
N GLY A 253 -1.08 19.23 -12.62
CA GLY A 253 -0.91 20.35 -11.69
C GLY A 253 -2.01 20.63 -10.66
N VAL A 254 -3.01 19.76 -10.53
CA VAL A 254 -4.04 19.88 -9.50
C VAL A 254 -3.48 19.37 -8.17
N ASN A 255 -3.67 20.15 -7.10
CA ASN A 255 -3.40 19.71 -5.73
C ASN A 255 -4.08 18.35 -5.47
N GLU A 256 -3.34 17.37 -4.94
CA GLU A 256 -3.83 16.01 -4.67
C GLU A 256 -5.17 15.99 -3.93
N SER A 257 -5.36 16.89 -2.96
CA SER A 257 -6.63 17.00 -2.23
C SER A 257 -7.80 17.41 -3.12
N ARG A 258 -7.59 18.32 -4.07
CA ARG A 258 -8.64 18.70 -5.04
C ARG A 258 -8.94 17.55 -6.00
N GLN A 259 -7.92 16.78 -6.38
CA GLN A 259 -8.11 15.56 -7.17
C GLN A 259 -8.96 14.54 -6.39
N LEU A 260 -8.65 14.29 -5.11
CA LEU A 260 -9.44 13.41 -4.25
C LEU A 260 -10.88 13.91 -4.10
N LEU A 261 -11.07 15.21 -3.85
CA LEU A 261 -12.42 15.80 -3.76
C LEU A 261 -13.20 15.56 -5.05
N SER A 262 -12.58 15.76 -6.22
CA SER A 262 -13.22 15.51 -7.52
C SER A 262 -13.57 14.03 -7.73
N THR A 263 -12.65 13.12 -7.38
CA THR A 263 -12.84 11.67 -7.54
C THR A 263 -13.99 11.16 -6.66
N PHE A 264 -13.94 11.45 -5.36
CA PHE A 264 -15.00 11.06 -4.43
C PHE A 264 -16.33 11.76 -4.74
N GLY A 265 -16.29 13.04 -5.13
CA GLY A 265 -17.49 13.80 -5.50
C GLY A 265 -18.21 13.24 -6.72
N THR A 266 -17.46 12.62 -7.63
CA THR A 266 -18.01 11.92 -8.79
C THR A 266 -18.55 10.55 -8.41
N LEU A 267 -17.82 9.77 -7.59
CA LEU A 267 -18.17 8.37 -7.34
C LEU A 267 -19.20 8.15 -6.26
N LEU A 268 -19.14 8.87 -5.14
CA LEU A 268 -20.02 8.63 -3.98
C LEU A 268 -21.52 8.65 -4.35
N PRO A 269 -22.02 9.59 -5.19
CA PRO A 269 -23.43 9.56 -5.63
C PRO A 269 -23.78 8.39 -6.55
N LEU A 270 -22.80 7.75 -7.19
CA LEU A 270 -22.99 6.66 -8.14
C LEU A 270 -22.90 5.27 -7.49
N VAL A 271 -22.33 5.14 -6.28
CA VAL A 271 -22.09 3.84 -5.65
C VAL A 271 -23.36 2.98 -5.57
N GLU A 272 -24.49 3.58 -5.17
CA GLU A 272 -25.78 2.91 -5.09
C GLU A 272 -26.22 2.35 -6.46
N ASP A 273 -26.24 3.19 -7.50
CA ASP A 273 -26.67 2.77 -8.83
C ASP A 273 -25.70 1.77 -9.48
N VAL A 274 -24.40 1.88 -9.21
CA VAL A 274 -23.40 0.90 -9.68
C VAL A 274 -23.62 -0.47 -9.01
N ILE A 275 -23.97 -0.49 -7.72
CA ILE A 275 -24.28 -1.73 -6.99
C ILE A 275 -25.60 -2.34 -7.52
N GLU A 276 -26.65 -1.55 -7.67
CA GLU A 276 -27.98 -2.07 -7.99
C GLU A 276 -28.20 -2.35 -9.48
N ASN A 277 -27.53 -1.59 -10.35
CA ASN A 277 -27.73 -1.62 -11.80
C ASN A 277 -26.39 -1.80 -12.53
N THR A 278 -25.51 -2.68 -12.03
CA THR A 278 -24.13 -2.84 -12.52
C THR A 278 -24.06 -3.10 -14.03
N GLU A 279 -25.05 -3.78 -14.62
CA GLU A 279 -25.11 -4.05 -16.06
C GLU A 279 -25.14 -2.79 -16.93
N ARG A 280 -25.68 -1.67 -16.42
CA ARG A 280 -25.64 -0.36 -17.11
C ARG A 280 -24.21 0.14 -17.30
N TYR A 281 -23.30 -0.30 -16.44
CA TYR A 281 -21.89 0.05 -16.44
C TYR A 281 -21.02 -0.97 -17.17
N ALA A 282 -21.61 -1.80 -18.04
CA ALA A 282 -20.86 -2.81 -18.80
C ALA A 282 -19.66 -2.25 -19.57
N GLN A 283 -19.79 -1.09 -20.20
CA GLN A 283 -18.67 -0.46 -20.90
C GLN A 283 -17.49 -0.12 -19.98
N ALA A 284 -17.77 0.16 -18.70
CA ALA A 284 -16.74 0.48 -17.72
C ALA A 284 -15.98 -0.77 -17.25
N TYR A 285 -16.67 -1.89 -16.97
CA TYR A 285 -16.00 -3.09 -16.45
C TYR A 285 -15.44 -4.02 -17.53
N GLN A 286 -15.93 -3.96 -18.78
CA GLN A 286 -15.62 -4.95 -19.82
C GLN A 286 -14.12 -5.09 -20.13
N GLY A 287 -13.37 -3.99 -20.16
CA GLY A 287 -11.92 -4.03 -20.45
C GLY A 287 -11.14 -4.82 -19.39
N GLN A 288 -11.37 -4.52 -18.11
CA GLN A 288 -10.76 -5.24 -16.99
C GLN A 288 -11.27 -6.68 -16.89
N TRP A 289 -12.54 -6.93 -17.22
CA TRP A 289 -13.10 -8.27 -17.30
C TRP A 289 -12.38 -9.14 -18.34
N GLN A 290 -12.17 -8.61 -19.56
CA GLN A 290 -11.43 -9.30 -20.61
C GLN A 290 -9.96 -9.53 -20.25
N LEU A 291 -9.34 -8.60 -19.52
CA LEU A 291 -7.99 -8.79 -19.00
C LEU A 291 -7.93 -9.94 -17.98
N LEU A 292 -8.90 -9.99 -17.06
CA LEU A 292 -9.03 -11.08 -16.09
C LEU A 292 -9.25 -12.42 -16.80
N GLU A 293 -10.18 -12.51 -17.75
CA GLU A 293 -10.46 -13.74 -18.49
C GLU A 293 -9.24 -14.25 -19.27
N ARG A 294 -8.51 -13.36 -19.95
CA ARG A 294 -7.26 -13.72 -20.64
C ARG A 294 -6.19 -14.22 -19.67
N THR A 295 -6.08 -13.60 -18.50
CA THR A 295 -5.13 -14.02 -17.48
C THR A 295 -5.53 -15.36 -16.87
N GLU A 296 -6.81 -15.58 -16.57
CA GLU A 296 -7.33 -16.86 -16.07
C GLU A 296 -7.10 -18.00 -17.07
N ALA A 297 -7.32 -17.76 -18.36
CA ALA A 297 -7.00 -18.72 -19.42
C ALA A 297 -5.51 -19.09 -19.40
N LEU A 298 -4.61 -18.10 -19.30
CA LEU A 298 -3.16 -18.31 -19.19
C LEU A 298 -2.81 -19.12 -17.94
N MET A 299 -3.46 -18.84 -16.81
CA MET A 299 -3.21 -19.54 -15.56
C MET A 299 -3.73 -20.98 -15.56
N ASN A 300 -4.73 -21.29 -16.38
CA ASN A 300 -5.26 -22.64 -16.54
C ASN A 300 -4.53 -23.44 -17.63
N ASP A 301 -3.58 -22.83 -18.34
CA ASP A 301 -2.74 -23.51 -19.31
C ASP A 301 -1.94 -24.65 -18.63
N PRO A 302 -1.87 -25.86 -19.23
CA PRO A 302 -1.08 -26.96 -18.70
C PRO A 302 0.42 -26.69 -18.60
N GLN A 303 0.96 -25.79 -19.42
CA GLN A 303 2.38 -25.39 -19.41
C GLN A 303 2.69 -24.35 -18.34
N ARG A 304 1.69 -23.71 -17.73
CA ARG A 304 1.89 -22.85 -16.57
C ARG A 304 2.35 -23.71 -15.40
N VAL A 305 3.37 -23.25 -14.67
CA VAL A 305 3.86 -23.90 -13.44
C VAL A 305 3.62 -22.96 -12.27
N LEU A 306 3.13 -23.52 -11.17
CA LEU A 306 3.02 -22.83 -9.87
C LEU A 306 3.71 -23.70 -8.82
N GLU A 307 4.78 -23.17 -8.23
CA GLU A 307 5.47 -23.79 -7.10
C GLU A 307 5.35 -22.88 -5.88
N GLU A 308 5.05 -23.44 -4.72
CA GLU A 308 4.99 -22.70 -3.46
C GLU A 308 6.08 -23.18 -2.50
N TYR A 309 6.71 -22.21 -1.83
CA TYR A 309 7.74 -22.39 -0.80
C TYR A 309 7.27 -21.64 0.46
N PRO A 310 6.36 -22.23 1.26
CA PRO A 310 5.68 -21.53 2.37
C PRO A 310 6.62 -21.11 3.51
N ASP A 311 7.73 -21.82 3.69
CA ASP A 311 8.77 -21.56 4.68
C ASP A 311 9.47 -20.20 4.48
N ILE A 312 9.59 -19.77 3.21
CA ILE A 312 10.10 -18.46 2.80
C ILE A 312 9.03 -17.52 2.24
N ASP A 313 7.75 -17.87 2.38
CA ASP A 313 6.60 -17.09 1.93
C ASP A 313 6.63 -16.71 0.44
N LEU A 314 7.11 -17.63 -0.41
CA LEU A 314 7.32 -17.42 -1.84
C LEU A 314 6.41 -18.32 -2.70
N ALA A 315 5.73 -17.74 -3.67
CA ALA A 315 5.10 -18.46 -4.78
C ALA A 315 5.78 -18.10 -6.11
N VAL A 316 6.11 -19.10 -6.90
CA VAL A 316 6.77 -18.96 -8.21
C VAL A 316 5.77 -19.32 -9.30
N PHE A 317 5.51 -18.37 -10.18
CA PHE A 317 4.70 -18.55 -11.37
C PHE A 317 5.62 -18.57 -12.59
N THR A 318 5.67 -19.68 -13.31
CA THR A 318 6.29 -19.73 -14.65
C THR A 318 5.18 -19.69 -15.68
N LEU A 319 5.12 -18.59 -16.44
CA LEU A 319 4.10 -18.39 -17.46
C LEU A 319 4.44 -19.19 -18.72
N PRO A 320 3.43 -19.71 -19.44
CA PRO A 320 3.64 -20.38 -20.70
C PRO A 320 4.13 -19.38 -21.76
N PRO A 321 4.84 -19.84 -22.82
CA PRO A 321 5.34 -18.96 -23.87
C PRO A 321 4.21 -18.13 -24.49
N ARG A 322 4.37 -16.80 -24.46
CA ARG A 322 3.40 -15.86 -25.02
C ARG A 322 4.11 -14.71 -25.74
N PRO A 323 3.46 -14.07 -26.72
CA PRO A 323 3.98 -12.85 -27.32
C PRO A 323 3.84 -11.69 -26.32
N ALA A 324 4.83 -11.50 -25.45
CA ALA A 324 4.87 -10.38 -24.51
C ALA A 324 5.40 -9.12 -25.20
N SER A 325 4.57 -8.07 -25.23
CA SER A 325 4.98 -6.78 -25.79
C SER A 325 6.01 -6.08 -24.87
N ARG A 326 6.67 -5.03 -25.37
CA ARG A 326 7.48 -4.18 -24.49
C ARG A 326 6.61 -3.55 -23.39
N ALA A 327 5.44 -3.02 -23.75
CA ALA A 327 4.51 -2.37 -22.83
C ALA A 327 4.04 -3.31 -21.71
N ASP A 328 3.89 -4.61 -22.02
CA ASP A 328 3.55 -5.64 -21.03
C ASP A 328 4.59 -5.66 -19.91
N ARG A 329 5.89 -5.60 -20.25
CA ARG A 329 7.00 -5.65 -19.27
C ARG A 329 7.09 -4.39 -18.41
N GLU A 330 6.69 -3.26 -18.97
CA GLU A 330 6.65 -1.97 -18.25
C GLU A 330 5.48 -1.95 -17.26
N THR A 331 4.37 -2.62 -17.60
CA THR A 331 3.17 -2.73 -16.78
C THR A 331 3.38 -3.71 -15.61
N PRO A 332 2.81 -3.48 -14.41
CA PRO A 332 2.77 -4.47 -13.33
C PRO A 332 2.29 -5.84 -13.79
N TYR A 333 2.81 -6.91 -13.19
CA TYR A 333 2.39 -8.29 -13.48
C TYR A 333 2.52 -8.67 -14.96
N HIS A 334 3.46 -8.06 -15.67
CA HIS A 334 3.63 -8.22 -17.12
C HIS A 334 2.36 -7.90 -17.94
N GLY A 335 1.56 -6.93 -17.49
CA GLY A 335 0.32 -6.53 -18.16
C GLY A 335 -0.83 -7.51 -17.96
N LEU A 336 -0.75 -8.37 -16.93
CA LEU A 336 -1.78 -9.35 -16.57
C LEU A 336 -2.55 -8.92 -15.32
N SER A 337 -3.69 -9.56 -15.07
CA SER A 337 -4.50 -9.27 -13.87
C SER A 337 -3.85 -9.84 -12.61
N ALA A 338 -3.54 -8.99 -11.63
CA ALA A 338 -3.06 -9.40 -10.31
C ALA A 338 -4.01 -10.38 -9.61
N ILE A 339 -5.32 -10.26 -9.86
CA ILE A 339 -6.37 -11.09 -9.26
C ILE A 339 -6.13 -12.57 -9.51
N SER A 340 -5.73 -12.92 -10.73
CA SER A 340 -5.47 -14.31 -11.11
C SER A 340 -4.30 -14.93 -10.35
N PHE A 341 -3.26 -14.15 -10.05
CA PHE A 341 -2.13 -14.60 -9.25
C PHE A 341 -2.54 -14.72 -7.77
N HIS A 342 -3.15 -13.67 -7.21
CA HIS A 342 -3.45 -13.58 -5.79
C HIS A 342 -4.53 -14.58 -5.33
N ASN A 343 -5.42 -14.99 -6.23
CA ASN A 343 -6.40 -16.05 -5.97
C ASN A 343 -5.78 -17.45 -5.84
N ARG A 344 -4.58 -17.68 -6.42
CA ARG A 344 -3.95 -19.02 -6.50
C ARG A 344 -2.99 -19.35 -5.38
N THR A 345 -2.56 -18.36 -4.61
CA THR A 345 -1.57 -18.56 -3.55
C THR A 345 -1.90 -17.75 -2.30
N ARG A 346 -1.43 -18.26 -1.16
CA ARG A 346 -1.42 -17.52 0.12
C ARG A 346 -0.07 -16.87 0.43
N CYS A 347 0.96 -17.16 -0.35
CA CYS A 347 2.29 -16.58 -0.17
C CYS A 347 2.26 -15.07 -0.37
N GLY A 348 3.03 -14.35 0.46
CA GLY A 348 3.18 -12.89 0.46
C GLY A 348 4.16 -12.36 -0.60
N VAL A 349 5.09 -13.19 -1.07
CA VAL A 349 6.04 -12.86 -2.14
C VAL A 349 5.73 -13.68 -3.38
N LEU A 350 5.66 -13.02 -4.53
CA LEU A 350 5.41 -13.64 -5.83
C LEU A 350 6.65 -13.43 -6.73
N ALA A 351 7.16 -14.50 -7.32
CA ALA A 351 8.12 -14.44 -8.42
C ALA A 351 7.41 -14.85 -9.71
N ILE A 352 7.27 -13.93 -10.66
CA ILE A 352 6.58 -14.15 -11.93
C ILE A 352 7.63 -14.21 -13.03
N ILE A 353 7.77 -15.37 -13.67
CA ILE A 353 8.72 -15.63 -14.75
C ILE A 353 7.96 -15.63 -16.08
N ASP A 354 8.37 -14.74 -16.98
CA ASP A 354 7.83 -14.60 -18.33
C ASP A 354 8.98 -14.65 -19.34
N GLY A 355 9.22 -15.85 -19.88
CA GLY A 355 10.41 -16.12 -20.72
C GLY A 355 11.71 -15.84 -19.96
N PRO A 356 12.59 -14.94 -20.43
CA PRO A 356 13.83 -14.60 -19.74
C PRO A 356 13.65 -13.57 -18.63
N PHE A 357 12.45 -13.03 -18.43
CA PHE A 357 12.19 -11.96 -17.46
C PHE A 357 11.63 -12.51 -16.16
N ILE A 358 11.97 -11.85 -15.06
CA ILE A 358 11.42 -12.13 -13.74
C ILE A 358 10.99 -10.81 -13.07
N GLU A 359 9.75 -10.78 -12.56
CA GLU A 359 9.23 -9.73 -11.69
C GLU A 359 8.95 -10.31 -10.31
N ILE A 360 9.58 -9.77 -9.28
CA ILE A 360 9.37 -10.18 -7.90
C ILE A 360 8.48 -9.14 -7.22
N ARG A 361 7.36 -9.55 -6.63
CA ARG A 361 6.40 -8.67 -5.97
C ARG A 361 6.17 -9.07 -4.54
N GLN A 362 6.01 -8.07 -3.67
CA GLN A 362 5.47 -8.26 -2.33
C GLN A 362 4.03 -7.79 -2.30
N ARG A 363 3.14 -8.62 -1.75
CA ARG A 363 1.71 -8.33 -1.71
C ARG A 363 1.35 -7.34 -0.60
N TYR A 364 0.23 -6.66 -0.81
CA TYR A 364 -0.33 -5.67 0.11
C TYR A 364 -0.53 -6.22 1.52
N GLU A 365 -0.91 -7.50 1.66
CA GLU A 365 -1.19 -8.11 2.97
C GLU A 365 0.03 -8.14 3.92
N SER A 366 1.25 -8.00 3.40
CA SER A 366 2.48 -7.88 4.21
C SER A 366 2.77 -6.44 4.69
N TRP A 367 1.97 -5.47 4.26
CA TRP A 367 2.09 -4.05 4.60
C TRP A 367 1.10 -3.63 5.70
N VAL A 368 -0.11 -4.19 5.70
CA VAL A 368 -1.20 -3.81 6.63
C VAL A 368 -1.27 -4.63 7.92
N GLU A 369 -1.91 -4.05 8.94
CA GLU A 369 -2.29 -4.77 10.15
C GLU A 369 -3.45 -5.72 9.87
N ARG A 370 -3.38 -6.94 10.41
CA ARG A 370 -4.38 -7.98 10.14
C ARG A 370 -4.83 -8.67 11.42
N VAL A 371 -6.12 -8.97 11.48
CA VAL A 371 -6.71 -9.70 12.61
C VAL A 371 -6.83 -11.20 12.37
N SER A 372 -6.83 -11.65 11.10
CA SER A 372 -7.18 -13.05 10.77
C SER A 372 -6.01 -14.01 10.57
N CYS A 373 -4.79 -13.52 10.30
CA CYS A 373 -3.63 -14.38 10.03
C CYS A 373 -2.32 -13.63 10.23
N LYS A 374 -1.36 -14.28 10.88
CA LYS A 374 0.01 -13.79 11.03
C LYS A 374 0.81 -14.21 9.78
N MET A 375 1.08 -13.27 8.88
CA MET A 375 1.96 -13.50 7.74
C MET A 375 3.43 -13.41 8.15
N ARG A 376 4.33 -13.95 7.32
CA ARG A 376 5.77 -13.68 7.49
C ARG A 376 5.98 -12.18 7.31
N GLY A 377 6.84 -11.60 8.13
CA GLY A 377 7.16 -10.18 8.04
C GLY A 377 7.83 -9.85 6.71
N ARG A 378 7.58 -8.65 6.20
CA ARG A 378 8.09 -8.19 4.92
C ARG A 378 9.61 -8.00 4.97
N CYS A 379 10.34 -8.57 4.02
CA CYS A 379 11.79 -8.36 3.86
C CYS A 379 12.08 -7.13 2.98
N ASP A 380 13.20 -6.43 3.21
CA ASP A 380 13.66 -5.36 2.32
C ASP A 380 14.43 -5.93 1.12
N LEU A 381 13.79 -5.94 -0.05
CA LEU A 381 14.40 -6.44 -1.29
C LEU A 381 15.46 -5.51 -1.88
N ALA A 382 15.69 -4.30 -1.31
CA ALA A 382 16.81 -3.45 -1.71
C ALA A 382 18.16 -4.15 -1.50
N ILE A 383 18.27 -5.02 -0.48
CA ILE A 383 19.48 -5.81 -0.20
C ILE A 383 19.78 -6.70 -1.41
N PHE A 384 18.76 -7.42 -1.89
CA PHE A 384 18.88 -8.32 -3.03
C PHE A 384 19.07 -7.56 -4.35
N GLN A 385 18.36 -6.45 -4.52
CA GLN A 385 18.51 -5.57 -5.68
C GLN A 385 19.96 -5.06 -5.84
N HIS A 386 20.58 -4.60 -4.75
CA HIS A 386 21.98 -4.17 -4.79
C HIS A 386 22.92 -5.34 -5.10
N ALA A 387 22.67 -6.54 -4.58
CA ALA A 387 23.46 -7.73 -4.87
C ALA A 387 23.42 -8.11 -6.36
N LEU A 388 22.22 -8.08 -6.97
CA LEU A 388 22.04 -8.26 -8.41
C LEU A 388 22.78 -7.17 -9.19
N GLN A 389 22.55 -5.90 -8.86
CA GLN A 389 23.13 -4.77 -9.59
C GLN A 389 24.66 -4.75 -9.53
N ALA A 390 25.28 -5.17 -8.43
CA ALA A 390 26.74 -5.17 -8.26
C ALA A 390 27.47 -6.20 -9.14
N GLN A 391 26.78 -7.24 -9.60
CA GLN A 391 27.37 -8.28 -10.45
C GLN A 391 26.99 -8.15 -11.93
N GLU A 392 26.05 -7.27 -12.29
CA GLU A 392 25.74 -6.97 -13.69
C GLU A 392 26.93 -6.31 -14.40
N GLN A 393 27.24 -6.78 -15.61
CA GLN A 393 28.24 -6.17 -16.50
C GLN A 393 27.57 -5.47 -17.69
N GLY A 394 26.37 -5.90 -18.05
CA GLY A 394 25.57 -5.35 -19.14
C GLY A 394 24.85 -4.03 -18.81
N THR A 395 23.81 -3.74 -19.59
CA THR A 395 23.01 -2.51 -19.47
C THR A 395 21.84 -2.64 -18.50
N ALA A 396 21.70 -3.78 -17.83
CA ALA A 396 20.63 -4.03 -16.88
C ALA A 396 20.69 -3.05 -15.70
N GLN A 397 19.52 -2.47 -15.40
CA GLN A 397 19.32 -1.69 -14.20
C GLN A 397 18.24 -2.34 -13.35
N TRP A 398 18.63 -3.04 -12.29
CA TRP A 398 17.69 -3.58 -11.33
C TRP A 398 17.09 -2.45 -10.50
N ARG A 399 15.76 -2.46 -10.35
CA ARG A 399 15.02 -1.49 -9.55
C ARG A 399 14.12 -2.23 -8.59
N TYR A 400 14.20 -1.86 -7.33
CA TYR A 400 13.19 -2.14 -6.32
C TYR A 400 12.47 -0.83 -5.99
N ASP A 401 11.15 -0.85 -5.88
CA ASP A 401 10.39 0.38 -5.59
C ASP A 401 10.68 0.92 -4.19
N GLY A 402 11.00 0.03 -3.24
CA GLY A 402 11.28 0.36 -1.85
C GLY A 402 10.31 -0.38 -0.91
N VAL A 403 10.81 -0.77 0.26
CA VAL A 403 10.04 -1.58 1.21
C VAL A 403 8.80 -0.86 1.74
N GLN A 404 8.84 0.47 1.70
CA GLN A 404 7.80 1.33 2.21
C GLN A 404 6.50 1.35 1.40
N TRP A 405 6.57 0.99 0.13
CA TRP A 405 5.42 1.01 -0.77
C TRP A 405 4.47 -0.15 -0.48
N ILE A 406 3.19 0.00 -0.79
CA ILE A 406 2.15 -1.00 -0.47
C ILE A 406 2.36 -2.33 -1.21
N MET A 407 2.76 -2.29 -2.49
CA MET A 407 2.97 -3.48 -3.34
C MET A 407 4.23 -3.36 -4.22
N PRO A 408 5.42 -3.29 -3.61
CA PRO A 408 6.65 -2.98 -4.32
C PRO A 408 7.06 -4.14 -5.24
N ALA A 409 7.65 -3.79 -6.37
CA ALA A 409 8.24 -4.74 -7.29
C ALA A 409 9.76 -4.58 -7.34
N LEU A 410 10.45 -5.71 -7.51
CA LEU A 410 11.84 -5.80 -7.93
C LEU A 410 11.88 -6.39 -9.34
N LYS A 411 12.36 -5.60 -10.31
CA LYS A 411 12.55 -6.02 -11.70
C LYS A 411 13.63 -5.19 -12.41
N VAL A 412 14.08 -5.66 -13.57
CA VAL A 412 14.95 -4.88 -14.46
C VAL A 412 14.14 -3.75 -15.09
N LYS A 413 14.72 -2.55 -15.15
CA LYS A 413 14.11 -1.40 -15.83
C LYS A 413 13.89 -1.69 -17.32
N PRO A 414 12.86 -1.09 -17.93
CA PRO A 414 12.62 -1.25 -19.35
C PRO A 414 13.83 -0.90 -20.22
N GLY A 415 14.12 -1.74 -21.21
CA GLY A 415 15.24 -1.55 -22.14
C GLY A 415 16.57 -2.18 -21.71
N GLY A 416 16.68 -2.68 -20.48
CA GLY A 416 17.82 -3.50 -20.03
C GLY A 416 17.53 -5.00 -20.15
N ASN A 417 18.56 -5.79 -20.45
CA ASN A 417 18.54 -7.25 -20.33
C ASN A 417 19.59 -7.66 -19.30
N SER A 418 19.19 -8.45 -18.31
CA SER A 418 20.09 -8.98 -17.27
C SER A 418 21.07 -9.98 -17.86
N ASP A 419 22.30 -10.01 -17.34
CA ASP A 419 23.26 -11.08 -17.60
C ASP A 419 22.85 -12.40 -16.89
N PHE A 420 21.90 -12.32 -15.96
CA PHE A 420 21.35 -13.47 -15.25
C PHE A 420 20.13 -14.05 -15.96
N SER A 421 20.03 -15.39 -15.99
CA SER A 421 18.78 -16.04 -16.33
C SER A 421 17.75 -15.85 -15.21
N ALA A 422 16.47 -15.84 -15.55
CA ALA A 422 15.38 -15.81 -14.57
C ALA A 422 15.51 -16.93 -13.52
N GLN A 423 15.95 -18.12 -13.93
CA GLN A 423 16.20 -19.24 -13.01
C GLN A 423 17.32 -18.93 -12.01
N ARG A 424 18.45 -18.36 -12.46
CA ARG A 424 19.55 -17.99 -11.56
C ARG A 424 19.11 -16.94 -10.54
N VAL A 425 18.33 -15.94 -10.97
CA VAL A 425 17.77 -14.94 -10.06
C VAL A 425 16.82 -15.58 -9.05
N LEU A 426 15.98 -16.52 -9.49
CA LEU A 426 15.07 -17.26 -8.60
C LEU A 426 15.81 -18.10 -7.55
N ASP A 427 16.85 -18.83 -7.96
CA ASP A 427 17.62 -19.68 -7.05
C ASP A 427 18.33 -18.85 -5.97
N GLU A 428 18.89 -17.70 -6.36
CA GLU A 428 19.48 -16.72 -5.42
C GLU A 428 18.42 -16.05 -4.54
N LEU A 429 17.24 -15.74 -5.08
CA LEU A 429 16.13 -15.19 -4.30
C LEU A 429 15.70 -16.16 -3.20
N LYS A 430 15.59 -17.46 -3.51
CA LYS A 430 15.26 -18.48 -2.51
C LYS A 430 16.26 -18.49 -1.37
N GLN A 431 17.56 -18.45 -1.67
CA GLN A 431 18.61 -18.38 -0.64
C GLN A 431 18.53 -17.08 0.17
N PHE A 432 18.37 -15.95 -0.51
CA PHE A 432 18.23 -14.65 0.15
C PHE A 432 17.04 -14.63 1.13
N LEU A 433 15.86 -15.10 0.73
CA LEU A 433 14.65 -15.05 1.57
C LEU A 433 14.75 -15.92 2.84
N HIS A 434 15.62 -16.94 2.86
CA HIS A 434 15.89 -17.71 4.07
C HIS A 434 16.55 -16.86 5.16
N VAL A 435 17.42 -15.93 4.77
CA VAL A 435 18.27 -15.16 5.68
C VAL A 435 17.91 -13.68 5.77
N ALA A 436 17.09 -13.19 4.85
CA ALA A 436 16.70 -11.81 4.77
C ALA A 436 16.04 -11.35 6.08
N PRO A 437 16.56 -10.28 6.71
CA PRO A 437 15.93 -9.75 7.90
C PRO A 437 14.58 -9.17 7.53
N ILE A 438 13.64 -9.33 8.45
CA ILE A 438 12.35 -8.70 8.34
C ILE A 438 12.55 -7.19 8.50
N ALA A 439 12.10 -6.43 7.51
CA ALA A 439 12.04 -5.00 7.59
C ALA A 439 10.86 -4.59 8.48
N TRP A 440 9.68 -5.18 8.28
CA TRP A 440 8.49 -4.83 9.05
C TRP A 440 7.75 -6.06 9.55
N HIS A 441 7.46 -6.04 10.86
CA HIS A 441 6.50 -6.94 11.48
C HIS A 441 5.14 -6.24 11.61
N THR A 442 4.12 -6.67 10.87
CA THR A 442 2.76 -6.23 11.16
C THR A 442 2.26 -7.00 12.41
N PRO A 443 1.82 -6.29 13.47
CA PRO A 443 1.38 -6.92 14.73
C PRO A 443 0.22 -7.91 14.57
#